data_AF-A0A0J1DLE1-F1
#
_entry.id   AF-A0A0J1DLE1-F1
#
_cell.length_a   1.000
_cell.length_b   1.000
_cell.length_c   1.000
_cell.angle_alpha   90.00
_cell.angle_beta   90.00
_cell.angle_gamma   90.00
#
_symmetry.space_group_name_H-M   'P 1'
#
loop_
_entity.id
_entity.type
_entity.pdbx_description
1 polymer ?
#
loop_
_entity_poly.entity_id
_entity_poly.type
_entity_poly.pdbx_seq_one_letter_code
_entity_poly.pdbx_strand_id
1 'polypeptide(L)'
;MRKALIAVLLVVLFSVPVFAIQPRVAYLGDITSIAWMDGGTLNVALANNSNTRSTITISTDTWDSRWRPVFSERTVTVPGRTIVAVSIKPSEPRRGESINVKISEFRRSVEVPIQAGSIFNAKSFVVPANTRLSFDIDLGFMLGEPRLDRLVVDKFYEGVGSRARGPIEVESVEGGLRYVPSRNSIEYTAPKMALSMRTPQTNGLEVITFSLSKEYSGYRGGAEEVPGPTILVYGRNFRFTSTAAADPKDDTRVQR
;
A
#
# COMPACT_ATOMS: atom_id res chain seq x y z
N MET A 1 -26.60 -21.32 36.10
CA MET A 1 -25.33 -21.54 35.37
C MET A 1 -25.51 -21.76 33.87
N ARG A 2 -26.46 -22.59 33.40
CA ARG A 2 -26.73 -22.80 31.95
C ARG A 2 -26.95 -21.52 31.12
N LYS A 3 -27.69 -20.54 31.64
CA LYS A 3 -27.97 -19.27 30.94
C LYS A 3 -26.73 -18.38 30.78
N ALA A 4 -25.82 -18.40 31.75
CA ALA A 4 -24.55 -17.67 31.68
C ALA A 4 -23.60 -18.33 30.66
N LEU A 5 -23.59 -19.66 30.60
CA LEU A 5 -22.77 -20.41 29.65
C LEU A 5 -23.27 -20.21 28.21
N ILE A 6 -24.57 -20.11 27.99
CA ILE A 6 -25.18 -19.76 26.69
C ILE A 6 -24.85 -18.32 26.30
N ALA A 7 -24.89 -17.37 27.24
CA ALA A 7 -24.51 -15.99 26.97
C ALA A 7 -23.03 -15.84 26.61
N VAL A 8 -22.13 -16.53 27.32
CA VAL A 8 -20.70 -16.57 26.99
C VAL A 8 -20.46 -17.25 25.64
N LEU A 9 -21.16 -18.34 25.34
CA LEU A 9 -21.08 -19.01 24.03
C LEU A 9 -21.57 -18.11 22.89
N LEU A 10 -22.62 -17.32 23.12
CA LEU A 10 -23.13 -16.33 22.16
C LEU A 10 -22.12 -15.20 21.94
N VAL A 11 -21.46 -14.70 22.98
CA VAL A 11 -20.42 -13.68 22.84
C VAL A 11 -19.20 -14.20 22.08
N VAL A 12 -18.82 -15.47 22.29
CA VAL A 12 -17.71 -16.12 21.58
C VAL A 12 -18.07 -16.48 20.13
N LEU A 13 -19.35 -16.77 19.83
CA LEU A 13 -19.83 -17.05 18.47
C LEU A 13 -20.02 -15.77 17.63
N PHE A 14 -20.23 -14.62 18.27
CA PHE A 14 -20.32 -13.31 17.60
C PHE A 14 -19.00 -12.54 17.58
N SER A 15 -17.96 -12.99 18.29
CA SER A 15 -16.61 -12.48 18.13
C SER A 15 -15.96 -13.09 16.88
N VAL A 16 -16.51 -12.82 15.71
CA VAL A 16 -15.73 -12.94 14.47
C VAL A 16 -14.61 -11.91 14.61
N PRO A 17 -13.34 -12.27 14.45
CA PRO A 17 -12.31 -11.27 14.27
C PRO A 17 -12.70 -10.50 13.02
N VAL A 18 -13.22 -9.28 13.21
CA VAL A 18 -13.16 -8.27 12.17
C VAL A 18 -11.66 -8.11 11.95
N PHE A 19 -11.14 -8.73 10.89
CA PHE A 19 -9.82 -8.40 10.40
C PHE A 19 -9.90 -6.93 10.02
N ALA A 20 -9.53 -6.08 10.96
CA ALA A 20 -9.47 -4.67 10.72
C ALA A 20 -8.39 -4.48 9.67
N ILE A 21 -8.75 -3.76 8.60
CA ILE A 21 -7.81 -3.17 7.66
C ILE A 21 -6.64 -2.63 8.49
N GLN A 22 -5.46 -3.24 8.35
CA GLN A 22 -4.23 -2.67 8.90
C GLN A 22 -3.63 -1.81 7.80
N PRO A 23 -3.92 -0.49 7.79
CA PRO A 23 -3.38 0.38 6.78
C PRO A 23 -1.86 0.36 6.86
N ARG A 24 -1.20 0.31 5.71
CA ARG A 24 0.26 0.27 5.62
C ARG A 24 0.82 1.68 5.71
N VAL A 25 0.65 2.27 6.89
CA VAL A 25 1.06 3.62 7.26
C VAL A 25 1.71 3.61 8.64
N ALA A 26 2.66 4.50 8.85
CA ALA A 26 3.27 4.74 10.16
C ALA A 26 3.21 6.23 10.54
N TYR A 27 3.14 6.48 11.83
CA TYR A 27 3.04 7.82 12.41
C TYR A 27 4.18 8.04 13.40
N LEU A 28 4.93 9.11 13.22
CA LEU A 28 6.02 9.54 14.09
C LEU A 28 5.83 11.02 14.44
N GLY A 29 5.12 11.30 15.54
CA GLY A 29 4.72 12.66 15.87
C GLY A 29 3.84 13.26 14.77
N ASP A 30 4.30 14.34 14.15
CA ASP A 30 3.60 15.01 13.04
C ASP A 30 3.97 14.44 11.66
N ILE A 31 4.85 13.44 11.59
CA ILE A 31 5.20 12.77 10.35
C ILE A 31 4.27 11.59 10.11
N THR A 32 3.61 11.59 8.96
CA THR A 32 2.91 10.43 8.39
C THR A 32 3.77 9.83 7.30
N SER A 33 3.98 8.52 7.31
CA SER A 33 4.83 7.85 6.32
C SER A 33 4.18 6.61 5.73
N ILE A 34 4.36 6.45 4.43
CA ILE A 34 4.03 5.22 3.69
C ILE A 34 5.27 4.77 2.91
N ALA A 35 5.44 3.46 2.75
CA ALA A 35 6.52 2.88 1.97
C ALA A 35 5.98 1.89 0.95
N TRP A 36 6.56 1.86 -0.24
CA TRP A 36 6.20 0.88 -1.28
C TRP A 36 7.41 0.45 -2.09
N MET A 37 7.35 -0.78 -2.61
CA MET A 37 8.30 -1.27 -3.60
C MET A 37 7.76 -0.99 -4.99
N ASP A 38 8.60 -0.39 -5.83
CA ASP A 38 8.36 -0.26 -7.25
C ASP A 38 9.50 -0.97 -8.00
N GLY A 39 9.21 -2.19 -8.46
CA GLY A 39 10.21 -3.14 -8.94
C GLY A 39 11.27 -3.43 -7.87
N GLY A 40 12.50 -2.94 -8.08
CA GLY A 40 13.62 -3.06 -7.16
C GLY A 40 13.94 -1.79 -6.36
N THR A 41 13.09 -0.75 -6.44
CA THR A 41 13.31 0.51 -5.73
C THR A 41 12.32 0.64 -4.58
N LEU A 42 12.84 0.83 -3.38
CA LEU A 42 12.06 1.19 -2.21
C LEU A 42 11.79 2.70 -2.25
N ASN A 43 10.52 3.08 -2.18
CA ASN A 43 10.11 4.47 -2.05
C ASN A 43 9.49 4.67 -0.67
N VAL A 44 9.92 5.72 0.03
CA VAL A 44 9.39 6.11 1.34
C VAL A 44 8.90 7.55 1.24
N ALA A 45 7.60 7.76 1.36
CA ALA A 45 7.03 9.11 1.45
C ALA A 45 6.96 9.53 2.91
N LEU A 46 7.53 10.70 3.21
CA LEU A 46 7.49 11.34 4.52
C LEU A 46 6.68 12.62 4.42
N ALA A 47 5.53 12.67 5.07
CA ALA A 47 4.62 13.81 5.06
C ALA A 47 4.63 14.52 6.40
N ASN A 48 5.06 15.78 6.42
CA ASN A 48 5.10 16.57 7.64
C ASN A 48 3.83 17.42 7.79
N ASN A 49 3.00 17.06 8.77
CA ASN A 49 1.76 17.76 9.07
C ASN A 49 1.96 19.03 9.92
N SER A 50 3.16 19.24 10.47
CA SER A 50 3.52 20.45 11.19
C SER A 50 3.81 21.63 10.25
N ASN A 51 3.81 22.83 10.82
CA ASN A 51 4.28 24.04 10.15
C ASN A 51 5.82 24.23 10.26
N THR A 52 6.49 23.45 11.09
CA THR A 52 7.96 23.49 11.28
C THR A 52 8.64 22.35 10.54
N ARG A 53 9.91 22.54 10.14
CA ARG A 53 10.72 21.46 9.57
C ARG A 53 11.01 20.37 10.61
N SER A 54 11.12 19.13 10.15
CA SER A 54 11.58 17.98 10.92
C SER A 54 12.72 17.27 10.18
N THR A 55 13.62 16.63 10.93
CA THR A 55 14.74 15.87 10.37
C THR A 55 14.55 14.41 10.70
N ILE A 56 14.30 13.61 9.67
CA ILE A 56 13.94 12.20 9.81
C ILE A 56 15.05 11.33 9.24
N THR A 57 15.46 10.32 9.99
CA THR A 57 16.39 9.30 9.53
C THR A 57 15.61 8.07 9.09
N ILE A 58 15.81 7.64 7.85
CA ILE A 58 15.31 6.39 7.29
C ILE A 58 16.42 5.35 7.44
N SER A 59 16.12 4.22 8.08
CA SER A 59 17.07 3.14 8.31
C SER A 59 16.42 1.77 8.14
N THR A 60 17.23 0.71 8.23
CA THR A 60 16.81 -0.68 8.17
C THR A 60 17.62 -1.50 9.17
N ASP A 61 16.99 -2.52 9.73
CA ASP A 61 17.64 -3.59 10.49
C ASP A 61 17.72 -4.90 9.70
N THR A 62 17.28 -4.91 8.44
CA THR A 62 17.41 -6.05 7.54
C THR A 62 18.81 -6.12 6.95
N TRP A 63 19.36 -7.33 6.88
CA TRP A 63 20.73 -7.58 6.40
C TRP A 63 20.72 -8.38 5.10
N ASP A 64 21.71 -8.13 4.25
CA ASP A 64 21.98 -8.93 3.07
C ASP A 64 22.72 -10.23 3.43
N SER A 65 22.94 -11.09 2.44
CA SER A 65 23.68 -12.35 2.58
C SER A 65 25.15 -12.17 3.01
N ARG A 66 25.68 -10.95 2.95
CA ARG A 66 27.06 -10.60 3.32
C ARG A 66 27.14 -9.85 4.65
N TRP A 67 26.06 -9.86 5.46
CA TRP A 67 26.01 -9.16 6.75
C TRP A 67 26.21 -7.64 6.62
N ARG A 68 25.69 -7.04 5.54
CA ARG A 68 25.60 -5.58 5.38
C ARG A 68 24.13 -5.16 5.41
N PRO A 69 23.79 -3.95 5.91
CA PRO A 69 22.42 -3.48 5.87
C PRO A 69 21.95 -3.41 4.41
N VAL A 70 20.67 -3.74 4.17
CA VAL A 70 20.14 -3.77 2.79
C VAL A 70 20.13 -2.39 2.12
N PHE A 71 20.17 -1.32 2.91
CA PHE A 71 20.51 0.02 2.43
C PHE A 71 21.16 0.84 3.53
N SER A 72 21.97 1.84 3.16
CA SER A 72 22.56 2.78 4.12
C SER A 72 21.52 3.73 4.68
N GLU A 73 21.64 4.06 5.97
CA GLU A 73 20.78 5.06 6.59
C GLU A 73 20.81 6.40 5.84
N ARG A 74 19.67 7.08 5.79
CA ARG A 74 19.52 8.35 5.09
C ARG A 74 18.75 9.35 5.94
N THR A 75 19.39 10.47 6.23
CA THR A 75 18.76 11.58 6.95
C THR A 75 18.19 12.57 5.95
N VAL A 76 16.90 12.90 6.10
CA VAL A 76 16.16 13.80 5.22
C VAL A 76 15.48 14.88 6.05
N THR A 77 15.69 16.13 5.64
CA THR A 77 14.95 17.25 6.22
C THR A 77 13.63 17.40 5.47
N VAL A 78 12.51 17.27 6.19
CA VAL A 78 11.15 17.42 5.66
C VAL A 78 10.62 18.78 6.12
N PRO A 79 10.50 19.77 5.22
CA PRO A 79 9.93 21.08 5.55
C PRO A 79 8.50 20.94 6.09
N GLY A 80 8.02 21.95 6.82
CA GLY A 80 6.63 22.00 7.26
C GLY A 80 5.68 21.94 6.05
N ARG A 81 4.54 21.27 6.23
CA ARG A 81 3.50 21.13 5.20
C ARG A 81 4.05 20.62 3.85
N THR A 82 4.99 19.68 3.90
CA THR A 82 5.65 19.14 2.71
C THR A 82 5.70 17.62 2.80
N ILE A 83 5.60 16.98 1.64
CA ILE A 83 5.77 15.55 1.44
C ILE A 83 7.04 15.35 0.65
N VAL A 84 7.98 14.60 1.20
CA VAL A 84 9.22 14.22 0.54
C VAL A 84 9.18 12.72 0.26
N ALA A 85 9.19 12.32 -1.00
CA ALA A 85 9.40 10.92 -1.39
C ALA A 85 10.89 10.64 -1.58
N VAL A 86 11.39 9.65 -0.86
CA VAL A 86 12.79 9.23 -0.88
C VAL A 86 12.87 7.88 -1.57
N SER A 87 13.59 7.82 -2.69
CA SER A 87 13.85 6.58 -3.40
C SER A 87 15.20 6.00 -2.97
N ILE A 88 15.20 4.71 -2.66
CA ILE A 88 16.34 3.93 -2.18
C ILE A 88 16.39 2.63 -3.00
N LYS A 89 17.57 2.23 -3.47
CA LYS A 89 17.78 0.93 -4.11
C LYS A 89 18.34 -0.05 -3.07
N PRO A 90 17.51 -0.87 -2.41
CA PRO A 90 18.00 -1.85 -1.46
C PRO A 90 18.74 -2.99 -2.19
N SER A 91 19.73 -3.58 -1.52
CA SER A 91 20.26 -4.88 -1.90
C SER A 91 19.27 -5.99 -1.54
N GLU A 92 19.48 -7.17 -2.13
CA GLU A 92 18.62 -8.32 -1.87
C GLU A 92 18.78 -8.78 -0.40
N PRO A 93 17.67 -8.88 0.35
CA PRO A 93 17.71 -9.38 1.72
C PRO A 93 18.10 -10.87 1.74
N ARG A 94 18.39 -11.39 2.94
CA ARG A 94 18.59 -12.84 3.10
C ARG A 94 17.37 -13.62 2.68
N ARG A 95 17.61 -14.88 2.30
CA ARG A 95 16.56 -15.80 1.89
C ARG A 95 15.51 -15.92 3.00
N GLY A 96 14.27 -15.54 2.67
CA GLY A 96 13.13 -15.60 3.59
C GLY A 96 12.99 -14.38 4.51
N GLU A 97 13.89 -13.39 4.43
CA GLU A 97 13.72 -12.11 5.12
C GLU A 97 13.02 -11.10 4.21
N SER A 98 12.19 -10.24 4.82
CA SER A 98 11.60 -9.08 4.14
C SER A 98 12.34 -7.81 4.56
N ILE A 99 12.34 -6.81 3.69
CA ILE A 99 12.93 -5.51 3.99
C ILE A 99 12.08 -4.86 5.07
N ASN A 100 12.71 -4.43 6.15
CA ASN A 100 12.13 -3.59 7.19
C ASN A 100 12.64 -2.16 7.02
N VAL A 101 11.73 -1.19 7.08
CA VAL A 101 12.04 0.23 7.02
C VAL A 101 11.64 0.86 8.34
N LYS A 102 12.58 1.59 8.94
CA LYS A 102 12.34 2.35 10.17
C LYS A 102 12.55 3.82 9.87
N ILE A 103 11.68 4.65 10.43
CA ILE A 103 11.89 6.09 10.48
C ILE A 103 12.15 6.49 11.92
N SER A 104 13.07 7.42 12.13
CA SER A 104 13.40 7.92 13.45
C SER A 104 13.59 9.43 13.47
N GLU A 105 13.26 10.02 14.62
CA GLU A 105 13.41 11.43 14.92
C GLU A 105 13.85 11.54 16.38
N PHE A 106 15.05 12.08 16.61
CA PHE A 106 15.69 12.13 17.93
C PHE A 106 15.76 10.74 18.61
N ARG A 107 14.97 10.51 19.66
CA ARG A 107 14.92 9.26 20.43
C ARG A 107 13.70 8.38 20.11
N ARG A 108 12.88 8.79 19.13
CA ARG A 108 11.66 8.07 18.74
C ARG A 108 11.91 7.36 17.41
N SER A 109 11.37 6.16 17.26
CA SER A 109 11.37 5.43 16.00
C SER A 109 10.06 4.66 15.81
N VAL A 110 9.70 4.44 14.56
CA VAL A 110 8.56 3.60 14.18
C VAL A 110 8.90 2.82 12.91
N GLU A 111 8.39 1.60 12.82
CA GLU A 111 8.49 0.78 11.61
C GLU A 111 7.44 1.21 10.59
N VAL A 112 7.86 1.35 9.34
CA VAL A 112 7.01 1.72 8.21
C VAL A 112 6.70 0.46 7.41
N PRO A 113 5.46 -0.05 7.45
CA PRO A 113 5.10 -1.24 6.69
C PRO A 113 5.26 -0.99 5.19
N ILE A 114 5.93 -1.91 4.51
CA ILE A 114 6.19 -1.82 3.07
C ILE A 114 5.02 -2.42 2.30
N GLN A 115 4.52 -1.66 1.34
CA GLN A 115 3.57 -2.12 0.34
C GLN A 115 4.35 -2.79 -0.80
N ALA A 116 4.29 -4.12 -0.86
CA ALA A 116 4.86 -4.85 -1.98
C ALA A 116 3.91 -4.79 -3.19
N GLY A 117 4.45 -4.99 -4.39
CA GLY A 117 3.65 -5.18 -5.60
C GLY A 117 2.61 -6.27 -5.35
N SER A 118 1.35 -5.88 -5.35
CA SER A 118 0.20 -6.76 -5.17
C SER A 118 -0.47 -6.96 -6.53
N ILE A 119 -1.64 -7.60 -6.55
CA ILE A 119 -2.48 -7.62 -7.76
C ILE A 119 -2.90 -6.23 -8.22
N PHE A 120 -2.74 -5.20 -7.38
CA PHE A 120 -3.06 -3.81 -7.69
C PHE A 120 -1.86 -3.09 -8.28
N ASN A 121 -1.89 -2.81 -9.58
CA ASN A 121 -0.90 -1.97 -10.24
C ASN A 121 -1.30 -0.49 -10.07
N ALA A 122 -0.85 0.11 -8.96
CA ALA A 122 -1.06 1.53 -8.69
C ALA A 122 0.03 2.37 -9.39
N LYS A 123 -0.38 3.40 -10.14
CA LYS A 123 0.55 4.33 -10.84
C LYS A 123 1.25 5.29 -9.89
N SER A 124 0.61 5.64 -8.77
CA SER A 124 1.17 6.52 -7.76
C SER A 124 0.56 6.23 -6.40
N PHE A 125 1.38 6.31 -5.35
CA PHE A 125 0.99 6.16 -3.96
C PHE A 125 0.87 7.50 -3.23
N VAL A 126 1.33 8.60 -3.84
CA VAL A 126 1.21 9.96 -3.32
C VAL A 126 0.50 10.82 -4.35
N VAL A 127 -0.68 11.31 -4.02
CA VAL A 127 -1.61 11.89 -5.01
C VAL A 127 -2.29 13.15 -4.49
N PRO A 128 -2.62 14.11 -5.37
CA PRO A 128 -3.36 15.29 -4.94
C PRO A 128 -4.80 14.93 -4.55
N ALA A 129 -5.38 15.75 -3.67
CA ALA A 129 -6.79 15.71 -3.33
C ALA A 129 -7.67 15.99 -4.57
N ASN A 130 -8.89 15.46 -4.56
CA ASN A 130 -9.88 15.65 -5.61
C ASN A 130 -9.43 15.19 -7.03
N THR A 131 -8.61 14.14 -7.11
CA THR A 131 -8.11 13.55 -8.37
C THR A 131 -8.75 12.19 -8.61
N ARG A 132 -8.90 11.80 -9.89
CA ARG A 132 -9.34 10.45 -10.26
C ARG A 132 -8.12 9.53 -10.24
N LEU A 133 -8.21 8.45 -9.47
CA LEU A 133 -7.24 7.35 -9.47
C LEU A 133 -7.80 6.21 -10.30
N SER A 134 -6.90 5.50 -10.98
CA SER A 134 -7.20 4.28 -11.68
C SER A 134 -6.19 3.20 -11.27
N PHE A 135 -6.69 1.98 -11.06
CA PHE A 135 -5.91 0.81 -10.69
C PHE A 135 -6.16 -0.29 -11.72
N ASP A 136 -5.06 -0.81 -12.27
CA ASP A 136 -5.13 -1.98 -13.14
C ASP A 136 -4.87 -3.23 -12.29
N ILE A 137 -5.84 -4.13 -12.25
CA ILE A 137 -5.79 -5.33 -11.42
C ILE A 137 -5.63 -6.55 -12.30
N ASP A 138 -4.60 -7.33 -12.00
CA ASP A 138 -4.38 -8.63 -12.62
C ASP A 138 -5.34 -9.66 -12.01
N LEU A 139 -6.24 -10.21 -12.83
CA LEU A 139 -7.20 -11.24 -12.43
C LEU A 139 -6.70 -12.66 -12.77
N GLY A 140 -5.47 -12.81 -13.27
CA GLY A 140 -4.89 -14.10 -13.65
C GLY A 140 -4.89 -15.11 -12.50
N PHE A 141 -4.78 -14.63 -11.24
CA PHE A 141 -4.84 -15.48 -10.06
C PHE A 141 -6.18 -16.26 -9.94
N MET A 142 -7.28 -15.70 -10.46
CA MET A 142 -8.60 -16.34 -10.37
C MET A 142 -8.65 -17.68 -11.12
N LEU A 143 -7.85 -17.84 -12.18
CA LEU A 143 -7.77 -19.09 -12.95
C LEU A 143 -6.97 -20.17 -12.23
N GLY A 144 -6.08 -19.78 -11.32
CA GLY A 144 -5.23 -20.70 -10.54
C GLY A 144 -5.88 -21.20 -9.24
N GLU A 145 -7.01 -20.62 -8.83
CA GLU A 145 -7.67 -20.91 -7.56
C GLU A 145 -8.98 -21.68 -7.77
N PRO A 146 -8.97 -23.04 -7.72
CA PRO A 146 -10.09 -23.88 -8.16
C PRO A 146 -11.37 -23.80 -7.31
N ARG A 147 -11.34 -23.09 -6.17
CA ARG A 147 -12.51 -22.90 -5.28
C ARG A 147 -12.98 -21.46 -5.22
N LEU A 148 -12.29 -20.54 -5.89
CA LEU A 148 -12.67 -19.13 -5.91
C LEU A 148 -13.95 -18.99 -6.73
N ASP A 149 -15.04 -18.59 -6.08
CA ASP A 149 -16.36 -18.47 -6.70
C ASP A 149 -16.54 -17.07 -7.31
N ARG A 150 -16.20 -16.03 -6.53
CA ARG A 150 -16.27 -14.64 -6.98
C ARG A 150 -15.29 -13.74 -6.26
N LEU A 151 -14.99 -12.62 -6.91
CA LEU A 151 -14.25 -11.50 -6.36
C LEU A 151 -15.24 -10.37 -6.06
N VAL A 152 -15.26 -9.88 -4.82
CA VAL A 152 -16.10 -8.79 -4.38
C VAL A 152 -15.24 -7.55 -4.22
N VAL A 153 -15.59 -6.48 -4.95
CA VAL A 153 -14.94 -5.17 -4.84
C VAL A 153 -15.65 -4.37 -3.77
N ASP A 154 -14.88 -3.75 -2.87
CA ASP A 154 -15.43 -2.82 -1.90
C ASP A 154 -16.21 -1.70 -2.59
N LYS A 155 -17.35 -1.34 -2.03
CA LYS A 155 -18.18 -0.26 -2.58
C LYS A 155 -17.54 1.11 -2.40
N PHE A 156 -16.70 1.27 -1.38
CA PHE A 156 -16.08 2.54 -1.03
C PHE A 156 -14.66 2.33 -0.50
N TYR A 157 -13.76 3.28 -0.77
CA TYR A 157 -12.50 3.36 -0.03
C TYR A 157 -12.74 3.97 1.36
N GLU A 158 -11.83 3.70 2.28
CA GLU A 158 -11.85 4.23 3.64
C GLU A 158 -10.63 5.11 3.94
N GLY A 159 -10.85 6.18 4.69
CA GLY A 159 -9.83 7.06 5.21
C GLY A 159 -9.27 6.54 6.55
N VAL A 160 -7.95 6.43 6.65
CA VAL A 160 -7.28 6.02 7.88
C VAL A 160 -7.27 7.18 8.86
N GLY A 161 -7.86 6.98 10.05
CA GLY A 161 -7.92 8.02 11.09
C GLY A 161 -8.76 9.25 10.70
N SER A 162 -9.52 9.17 9.60
CA SER A 162 -10.41 10.24 9.11
C SER A 162 -11.77 9.65 8.75
N ARG A 163 -12.75 10.52 8.47
CA ARG A 163 -14.07 10.11 7.96
C ARG A 163 -14.14 10.13 6.43
N ALA A 164 -12.99 10.20 5.77
CA ALA A 164 -12.93 10.23 4.32
C ALA A 164 -13.45 8.91 3.75
N ARG A 165 -14.38 9.00 2.81
CA ARG A 165 -14.99 7.86 2.13
C ARG A 165 -15.45 8.30 0.75
N GLY A 166 -15.28 7.44 -0.24
CA GLY A 166 -15.75 7.71 -1.59
C GLY A 166 -15.94 6.42 -2.37
N PRO A 167 -16.80 6.44 -3.40
CA PRO A 167 -17.16 5.25 -4.14
C PRO A 167 -15.97 4.71 -4.94
N ILE A 168 -15.95 3.40 -5.10
CA ILE A 168 -15.07 2.68 -6.02
C ILE A 168 -15.94 2.20 -7.18
N GLU A 169 -15.51 2.47 -8.40
CA GLU A 169 -16.20 2.11 -9.64
C GLU A 169 -15.36 1.09 -10.41
N VAL A 170 -15.99 0.02 -10.88
CA VAL A 170 -15.39 -0.90 -11.85
C VAL A 170 -15.59 -0.28 -13.24
N GLU A 171 -14.50 0.17 -13.87
CA GLU A 171 -14.56 0.78 -15.20
C GLU A 171 -14.68 -0.28 -16.30
N SER A 172 -13.90 -1.36 -16.19
CA SER A 172 -13.96 -2.47 -17.12
C SER A 172 -13.48 -3.78 -16.50
N VAL A 173 -13.95 -4.89 -17.06
CA VAL A 173 -13.44 -6.25 -16.83
C VAL A 173 -13.24 -6.86 -18.20
N GLU A 174 -12.00 -7.26 -18.51
CA GLU A 174 -11.58 -7.70 -19.83
C GLU A 174 -10.79 -9.01 -19.74
N GLY A 175 -10.68 -9.71 -20.88
CA GLY A 175 -9.88 -10.93 -21.03
C GLY A 175 -10.65 -12.23 -20.77
N GLY A 176 -9.92 -13.33 -20.60
CA GLY A 176 -10.45 -14.69 -20.44
C GLY A 176 -10.29 -15.56 -21.69
N LEU A 177 -11.11 -16.63 -21.74
CA LEU A 177 -11.14 -17.59 -22.84
C LEU A 177 -12.22 -17.20 -23.85
N ARG A 178 -11.85 -17.14 -25.13
CA ARG A 178 -12.77 -16.88 -26.22
C ARG A 178 -12.66 -17.97 -27.28
N TYR A 179 -13.77 -18.65 -27.58
CA TYR A 179 -13.83 -19.57 -28.71
C TYR A 179 -14.01 -18.79 -30.01
N VAL A 180 -13.18 -19.09 -31.01
CA VAL A 180 -13.19 -18.48 -32.34
C VAL A 180 -13.56 -19.54 -33.38
N PRO A 181 -14.84 -19.61 -33.81
CA PRO A 181 -15.32 -20.68 -34.69
C PRO A 181 -14.62 -20.72 -36.04
N SER A 182 -14.27 -19.56 -36.60
CA SER A 182 -13.65 -19.45 -37.93
C SER A 182 -12.28 -20.14 -38.05
N ARG A 183 -11.60 -20.35 -36.92
CA ARG A 183 -10.31 -21.04 -36.83
C ARG A 183 -10.38 -22.32 -36.01
N ASN A 184 -11.57 -22.69 -35.51
CA ASN A 184 -11.78 -23.73 -34.53
C ASN A 184 -10.75 -23.69 -33.38
N SER A 185 -10.50 -22.49 -32.84
CA SER A 185 -9.46 -22.26 -31.84
C SER A 185 -10.00 -21.59 -30.59
N ILE A 186 -9.36 -21.83 -29.45
CA ILE A 186 -9.60 -21.10 -28.20
C ILE A 186 -8.48 -20.09 -28.05
N GLU A 187 -8.82 -18.82 -27.99
CA GLU A 187 -7.89 -17.73 -27.74
C GLU A 187 -7.94 -17.35 -26.25
N TYR A 188 -6.76 -17.13 -25.67
CA TYR A 188 -6.61 -16.70 -24.28
C TYR A 188 -6.06 -15.28 -24.26
N THR A 189 -6.73 -14.41 -23.51
CA THR A 189 -6.23 -13.08 -23.15
C THR A 189 -6.17 -12.99 -21.63
N ALA A 190 -5.05 -12.52 -21.07
CA ALA A 190 -4.90 -12.40 -19.62
C ALA A 190 -6.06 -11.55 -19.03
N PRO A 191 -6.82 -12.08 -18.05
CA PRO A 191 -7.94 -11.37 -17.49
C PRO A 191 -7.46 -10.22 -16.60
N LYS A 192 -8.12 -9.06 -16.71
CA LYS A 192 -7.77 -7.85 -15.98
C LYS A 192 -9.02 -7.03 -15.65
N MET A 193 -8.93 -6.21 -14.61
CA MET A 193 -9.97 -5.28 -14.20
C MET A 193 -9.40 -3.89 -13.99
N ALA A 194 -10.10 -2.87 -14.47
CA ALA A 194 -9.79 -1.48 -14.18
C ALA A 194 -10.75 -0.97 -13.10
N LEU A 195 -10.21 -0.53 -11.97
CA LEU A 195 -10.96 0.20 -10.94
C LEU A 195 -10.65 1.69 -11.04
N SER A 196 -11.64 2.50 -10.70
CA SER A 196 -11.43 3.93 -10.48
C SER A 196 -12.09 4.42 -9.22
N MET A 197 -11.54 5.51 -8.69
CA MET A 197 -12.12 6.22 -7.57
C MET A 197 -11.68 7.69 -7.62
N ARG A 198 -12.39 8.55 -6.90
CA ARG A 198 -12.01 9.95 -6.72
C ARG A 198 -11.47 10.16 -5.32
N THR A 199 -10.26 10.71 -5.20
CA THR A 199 -9.67 11.01 -3.89
C THR A 199 -10.50 12.06 -3.14
N PRO A 200 -10.50 12.02 -1.80
CA PRO A 200 -11.29 12.93 -1.00
C PRO A 200 -10.89 14.38 -1.28
N GLN A 201 -11.87 15.28 -1.15
CA GLN A 201 -11.62 16.71 -1.20
C GLN A 201 -11.14 17.18 0.17
N THR A 202 -9.85 17.44 0.29
CA THR A 202 -9.23 17.91 1.54
C THR A 202 -8.25 19.03 1.27
N ASN A 203 -8.04 19.89 2.27
CA ASN A 203 -6.95 20.87 2.26
C ASN A 203 -5.71 20.34 2.99
N GLY A 204 -5.86 19.28 3.78
CA GLY A 204 -4.83 18.72 4.63
C GLY A 204 -4.18 17.48 4.02
N LEU A 205 -3.82 16.54 4.89
CA LEU A 205 -3.27 15.24 4.54
C LEU A 205 -4.28 14.17 4.94
N GLU A 206 -4.56 13.25 4.03
CA GLU A 206 -5.40 12.08 4.29
C GLU A 206 -4.70 10.84 3.77
N VAL A 207 -4.98 9.71 4.41
CA VAL A 207 -4.49 8.40 3.96
C VAL A 207 -5.73 7.59 3.65
N ILE A 208 -5.81 7.03 2.44
CA ILE A 208 -6.93 6.20 2.02
C ILE A 208 -6.46 4.79 1.68
N THR A 209 -7.36 3.82 1.82
CA THR A 209 -7.13 2.42 1.49
C THR A 209 -8.45 1.73 1.18
N PHE A 210 -8.39 0.58 0.52
CA PHE A 210 -9.54 -0.28 0.24
C PHE A 210 -9.06 -1.72 0.12
N SER A 211 -9.96 -2.69 0.02
CA SER A 211 -9.60 -4.07 -0.24
C SER A 211 -10.53 -4.73 -1.27
N LEU A 212 -10.19 -5.97 -1.60
CA LEU A 212 -11.05 -6.87 -2.34
C LEU A 212 -11.27 -8.11 -1.48
N SER A 213 -12.42 -8.76 -1.63
CA SER A 213 -12.70 -10.03 -0.95
C SER A 213 -12.81 -11.15 -1.97
N LYS A 214 -11.99 -12.17 -1.81
CA LYS A 214 -12.12 -13.45 -2.50
C LYS A 214 -13.12 -14.30 -1.75
N GLU A 215 -14.20 -14.70 -2.40
CA GLU A 215 -15.19 -15.59 -1.80
C GLU A 215 -15.05 -17.01 -2.36
N TYR A 216 -14.91 -17.97 -1.45
CA TYR A 216 -14.73 -19.38 -1.79
C TYR A 216 -16.01 -20.18 -1.57
N SER A 217 -16.36 -21.01 -2.54
CA SER A 217 -17.49 -21.93 -2.43
C SER A 217 -17.15 -23.16 -1.57
N GLY A 218 -18.16 -23.72 -0.87
CA GLY A 218 -18.04 -24.96 -0.11
C GLY A 218 -18.86 -25.00 1.20
N TYR A 219 -18.85 -26.14 1.88
CA TYR A 219 -19.60 -26.39 3.14
C TYR A 219 -19.20 -25.45 4.30
N ARG A 220 -17.96 -24.91 4.25
CA ARG A 220 -17.48 -23.82 5.09
C ARG A 220 -16.95 -22.72 4.19
N GLY A 221 -17.84 -22.08 3.43
CA GLY A 221 -17.49 -20.92 2.61
C GLY A 221 -16.71 -19.91 3.45
N GLY A 222 -15.67 -19.34 2.85
CA GLY A 222 -14.76 -18.40 3.50
C GLY A 222 -14.54 -17.18 2.61
N ALA A 223 -14.27 -16.05 3.24
CA ALA A 223 -13.81 -14.85 2.56
C ALA A 223 -12.33 -14.63 2.92
N GLU A 224 -11.49 -14.46 1.92
CA GLU A 224 -10.11 -14.01 2.09
C GLU A 224 -10.01 -12.57 1.59
N GLU A 225 -9.58 -11.67 2.48
CA GLU A 225 -9.37 -10.28 2.11
C GLU A 225 -8.01 -10.11 1.43
N VAL A 226 -8.01 -9.42 0.29
CA VAL A 226 -6.82 -8.99 -0.41
C VAL A 226 -6.65 -7.49 -0.15
N PRO A 227 -5.70 -7.08 0.71
CA PRO A 227 -5.53 -5.68 1.05
C PRO A 227 -5.06 -4.88 -0.17
N GLY A 228 -5.75 -3.79 -0.45
CA GLY A 228 -5.38 -2.83 -1.49
C GLY A 228 -4.25 -1.89 -1.07
N PRO A 229 -3.83 -1.02 -1.98
CA PRO A 229 -2.81 -0.03 -1.71
C PRO A 229 -3.31 1.03 -0.72
N THR A 230 -2.44 1.38 0.24
CA THR A 230 -2.54 2.55 1.10
C THR A 230 -1.93 3.75 0.39
N ILE A 231 -2.74 4.78 0.18
CA ILE A 231 -2.41 5.94 -0.65
C ILE A 231 -2.44 7.20 0.19
N LEU A 232 -1.39 8.01 0.05
CA LEU A 232 -1.28 9.30 0.70
C LEU A 232 -1.88 10.39 -0.20
N VAL A 233 -2.95 11.02 0.27
CA VAL A 233 -3.68 12.08 -0.43
C VAL A 233 -3.34 13.42 0.20
N TYR A 234 -2.96 14.40 -0.61
CA TYR A 234 -2.56 15.71 -0.12
C TYR A 234 -3.35 16.85 -0.77
N GLY A 235 -3.84 17.74 0.08
CA GLY A 235 -4.57 18.95 -0.32
C GLY A 235 -3.65 20.13 -0.61
N ARG A 236 -4.28 21.26 -0.91
CA ARG A 236 -3.59 22.51 -1.31
C ARG A 236 -2.60 23.08 -0.30
N ASN A 237 -2.71 22.70 0.98
CA ASN A 237 -1.78 23.20 2.01
C ASN A 237 -0.43 22.48 1.95
N PHE A 238 -0.31 21.39 1.20
CA PHE A 238 0.91 20.60 1.11
C PHE A 238 1.63 20.79 -0.22
N ARG A 239 2.95 20.69 -0.18
CA ARG A 239 3.80 20.57 -1.37
C ARG A 239 4.37 19.16 -1.45
N PHE A 240 4.39 18.59 -2.65
CA PHE A 240 5.02 17.29 -2.90
C PHE A 240 6.35 17.50 -3.63
N THR A 241 7.40 16.86 -3.15
CA THR A 241 8.69 16.78 -3.83
C THR A 241 9.20 15.35 -3.77
N SER A 242 9.85 14.90 -4.84
CA SER A 242 10.58 13.64 -4.85
C SER A 242 12.07 13.93 -4.84
N THR A 243 12.81 13.19 -4.02
CA THR A 243 14.26 13.14 -4.09
C THR A 243 14.64 11.83 -4.75
N ALA A 244 15.02 11.90 -6.03
CA ALA A 244 15.70 10.79 -6.67
C ALA A 244 17.00 10.49 -5.91
N ALA A 245 17.42 9.22 -5.88
CA ALA A 245 18.73 8.87 -5.37
C ALA A 245 19.79 9.61 -6.21
N ALA A 246 20.61 10.44 -5.58
CA ALA A 246 21.88 10.82 -6.18
C ALA A 246 22.67 9.53 -6.32
N ASP A 247 23.10 9.22 -7.54
CA ASP A 247 24.00 8.11 -7.81
C ASP A 247 25.28 8.36 -6.99
N PRO A 248 25.82 7.39 -6.21
CA PRO A 248 27.04 7.60 -5.44
C PRO A 248 28.26 8.06 -6.26
N LYS A 249 28.16 8.07 -7.59
CA LYS A 249 29.17 8.59 -8.52
C LYS A 249 29.12 10.11 -8.74
N ASP A 250 28.12 10.81 -8.20
CA ASP A 250 27.95 12.26 -8.40
C ASP A 250 28.57 13.11 -7.27
N ASP A 251 29.38 12.51 -6.39
CA ASP A 251 30.24 13.25 -5.46
C ASP A 251 31.49 13.76 -6.21
N THR A 252 31.27 14.62 -7.21
CA THR A 252 32.32 15.48 -7.76
C THR A 252 32.53 16.67 -6.82
N ARG A 253 32.98 16.40 -5.60
CA ARG A 253 33.70 17.40 -4.82
C ARG A 253 34.94 17.78 -5.59
N VAL A 254 34.85 18.92 -6.28
CA VAL A 254 35.96 19.69 -6.81
C VAL A 254 37.03 19.76 -5.72
N GLN A 255 38.11 19.01 -5.92
CA GLN A 255 39.36 19.27 -5.22
C GLN A 255 39.85 20.63 -5.68
N ARG A 256 39.82 21.60 -4.77
CA ARG A 256 40.68 22.78 -4.81
C ARG A 256 41.66 22.66 -3.66
#